data_AF-A0A8T5NWY5-F1
#
_entry.id   AF-A0A8T5NWY5-F1
#
_cell.length_a   1.000
_cell.length_b   1.000
_cell.length_c   1.000
_cell.angle_alpha   90.00
_cell.angle_beta   90.00
_cell.angle_gamma   90.00
#
_symmetry.space_group_name_H-M   'P 1'
#
loop_
_entity.id
_entity.type
_entity.pdbx_description
1 polymer ?
#
loop_
_entity_poly.entity_id
_entity_poly.type
_entity_poly.pdbx_seq_one_letter_code
_entity_poly.pdbx_strand_id
1 'polypeptide(L)'
;MEINKIFKKHFWKFLIIDFVFVFLLLSFIIFSKLKVKQYFSLIENYTTEISGLQVALQQESAEGLANLQVLLSQMAPLADKLVLFALFVVPTTIFILWVLNQTMNFSLINKDKWFSLKHLLHFTLYTLPFFLLFLLIGNQLLTLLYERLLAVMISWQFYVYFILLVLLFYLAQVFYSFVFKEQSSNLIKKSFLIAVKEFSNLFVYYLPYIGTWFIVFILLISTFLKYTAKDYVSLLLISIPLIFFLLVLSWFRIFFTQKVQEKF
;
A
#
# COMPACT_ATOMS: atom_id res chain seq x y z
N MET A 1 -5.40 -8.84 30.30
CA MET A 1 -4.30 -9.77 30.65
C MET A 1 -3.83 -10.61 29.47
N GLU A 2 -4.68 -10.92 28.48
CA GLU A 2 -4.29 -11.73 27.31
C GLU A 2 -3.46 -11.00 26.25
N ILE A 3 -3.77 -9.73 25.93
CA ILE A 3 -2.98 -8.88 24.99
C ILE A 3 -1.49 -8.95 25.31
N ASN A 4 -1.14 -8.63 26.56
CA ASN A 4 0.25 -8.61 27.02
C ASN A 4 0.90 -9.99 26.99
N LYS A 5 0.13 -11.08 27.16
CA LYS A 5 0.66 -12.45 27.04
C LYS A 5 0.99 -12.79 25.59
N ILE A 6 0.09 -12.49 24.64
CA ILE A 6 0.32 -12.72 23.21
C ILE A 6 1.49 -11.86 22.71
N PHE A 7 1.48 -10.57 23.03
CA PHE A 7 2.54 -9.64 22.61
C PHE A 7 3.90 -10.06 23.17
N LYS A 8 4.02 -10.35 24.47
CA LYS A 8 5.30 -10.79 25.06
C LYS A 8 5.78 -12.12 24.47
N LYS A 9 4.89 -13.10 24.27
CA LYS A 9 5.23 -14.43 23.72
C LYS A 9 5.72 -14.36 22.28
N HIS A 10 5.15 -13.47 21.49
CA HIS A 10 5.44 -13.34 20.05
C HIS A 10 6.12 -12.02 19.70
N PHE A 11 6.74 -11.34 20.66
CA PHE A 11 7.34 -10.02 20.49
C PHE A 11 8.32 -9.96 19.31
N TRP A 12 9.35 -10.81 19.35
CA TRP A 12 10.37 -10.88 18.30
C TRP A 12 9.79 -11.25 16.94
N LYS A 13 8.73 -12.05 16.97
CA LYS A 13 8.06 -12.54 15.77
C LYS A 13 7.32 -11.41 15.05
N PHE A 14 6.55 -10.64 15.79
CA PHE A 14 5.88 -9.43 15.30
C PHE A 14 6.88 -8.42 14.75
N LEU A 15 7.94 -8.13 15.51
CA LEU A 15 8.97 -7.19 15.11
C LEU A 15 9.66 -7.62 13.79
N ILE A 16 10.07 -8.89 13.67
CA ILE A 16 10.72 -9.39 12.46
C ILE A 16 9.78 -9.34 11.26
N ILE A 17 8.51 -9.75 11.43
CA ILE A 17 7.53 -9.74 10.32
C ILE A 17 7.30 -8.31 9.82
N ASP A 18 7.01 -7.38 10.73
CA ASP A 18 6.74 -5.98 10.37
C ASP A 18 7.98 -5.30 9.78
N PHE A 19 9.17 -5.58 10.32
CA PHE A 19 10.43 -5.05 9.79
C PHE A 19 10.75 -5.59 8.39
N VAL A 20 10.62 -6.90 8.18
CA VAL A 20 10.84 -7.52 6.85
C VAL A 20 9.84 -7.00 5.84
N PHE A 21 8.57 -6.87 6.21
CA PHE A 21 7.54 -6.28 5.33
C PHE A 21 7.91 -4.85 4.92
N VAL A 22 8.25 -4.02 5.90
CA VAL A 22 8.68 -2.63 5.67
C VAL A 22 9.90 -2.55 4.77
N PHE A 23 10.91 -3.38 5.05
CA PHE A 23 12.15 -3.41 4.28
C PHE A 23 11.89 -3.81 2.82
N LEU A 24 11.16 -4.91 2.60
CA LEU A 24 10.79 -5.37 1.26
C LEU A 24 9.96 -4.34 0.50
N LEU A 25 8.98 -3.71 1.17
CA LEU A 25 8.16 -2.66 0.58
C LEU A 25 9.01 -1.45 0.17
N LEU A 26 9.92 -1.00 1.04
CA LEU A 26 10.83 0.11 0.76
C LEU A 26 11.76 -0.21 -0.42
N SER A 27 12.42 -1.37 -0.40
CA SER A 27 13.28 -1.84 -1.50
C SER A 27 12.52 -1.93 -2.82
N PHE A 28 11.28 -2.44 -2.79
CA PHE A 28 10.44 -2.54 -3.98
C PHE A 28 10.01 -1.17 -4.51
N ILE A 29 9.66 -0.22 -3.64
CA ILE A 29 9.34 1.16 -4.04
C ILE A 29 10.57 1.85 -4.67
N ILE A 30 11.76 1.69 -4.08
CA ILE A 30 13.03 2.20 -4.65
C ILE A 30 13.25 1.59 -6.05
N PHE A 31 13.16 0.27 -6.17
CA PHE A 31 13.31 -0.44 -7.43
C PHE A 31 12.30 0.07 -8.48
N SER A 32 11.03 0.21 -8.09
CA SER A 32 9.95 0.65 -8.97
C SER A 32 10.19 2.08 -9.47
N LYS A 33 10.62 3.00 -8.60
CA LYS A 33 10.99 4.36 -9.00
C LYS A 33 12.13 4.35 -10.02
N LEU A 34 13.19 3.58 -9.78
CA LEU A 34 14.34 3.50 -10.69
C LEU A 34 13.92 2.94 -12.05
N LYS A 35 13.06 1.92 -12.07
CA LYS A 35 12.52 1.34 -13.31
C LYS A 35 11.63 2.31 -14.07
N VAL A 36 10.72 3.00 -13.39
CA VAL A 36 9.88 4.05 -14.00
C VAL A 36 10.75 5.16 -14.58
N LYS A 37 11.78 5.63 -13.85
CA LYS A 37 12.74 6.62 -14.35
C LYS A 37 13.49 6.13 -15.59
N GLN A 38 13.90 4.86 -15.61
CA GLN A 38 14.57 4.25 -16.76
C GLN A 38 13.64 4.24 -18.00
N TYR A 39 12.37 3.87 -17.84
CA TYR A 39 11.40 3.93 -18.94
C TYR A 39 11.18 5.35 -19.44
N PHE A 40 11.04 6.34 -18.55
CA PHE A 40 10.90 7.75 -18.94
C PHE A 40 12.12 8.26 -19.71
N SER A 41 13.34 7.93 -19.26
CA SER A 41 14.56 8.32 -19.98
C SER A 41 14.64 7.69 -21.37
N LEU A 42 14.20 6.45 -21.55
CA LEU A 42 14.11 5.83 -22.87
C LEU A 42 13.09 6.54 -23.76
N ILE A 43 11.91 6.88 -23.22
CA ILE A 43 10.88 7.62 -23.95
C ILE A 43 11.37 9.03 -24.34
N GLU A 44 12.08 9.72 -23.44
CA GLU A 44 12.63 11.05 -23.69
C GLU A 44 13.65 11.08 -24.84
N ASN A 45 14.44 10.02 -24.99
CA ASN A 45 15.33 9.87 -26.15
C ASN A 45 14.54 9.84 -27.46
N TYR A 46 13.43 9.10 -27.52
CA TYR A 46 12.54 9.06 -28.69
C TYR A 46 11.85 10.40 -28.94
N THR A 47 11.47 11.14 -27.90
CA THR A 47 10.90 12.50 -28.05
C THR A 47 11.89 13.44 -28.73
N THR A 48 13.18 13.31 -28.40
CA THR A 48 14.26 14.10 -29.03
C THR A 48 14.40 13.74 -30.52
N GLU A 49 14.31 12.46 -30.86
CA GLU A 49 14.33 11.98 -32.25
C GLU A 49 13.11 12.45 -33.06
N ILE A 50 11.91 12.43 -32.46
CA ILE A 50 10.68 12.96 -33.07
C ILE A 50 10.81 14.47 -33.33
N SER A 51 11.42 15.20 -32.39
CA SER A 51 11.68 16.64 -32.54
C SER A 51 12.67 16.91 -33.67
N GLY A 52 13.65 16.03 -33.89
CA GLY A 52 14.57 16.09 -35.04
C GLY A 52 13.90 15.88 -36.40
N LEU A 53 12.78 15.13 -36.43
CA LEU A 53 11.98 14.90 -37.64
C LEU A 53 10.98 16.02 -37.94
N GLN A 54 10.89 17.05 -37.09
CA GLN A 54 9.83 18.05 -37.14
C GLN A 54 9.79 18.81 -38.49
N VAL A 55 10.95 19.08 -39.10
CA VAL A 55 11.03 19.74 -40.42
C VAL A 55 10.49 18.83 -41.54
N ALA A 56 10.85 17.54 -41.52
CA ALA A 56 10.37 16.56 -42.51
C ALA A 56 8.87 16.28 -42.36
N LEU A 57 8.36 16.30 -41.12
CA LEU A 57 6.95 16.13 -40.81
C LEU A 57 6.10 17.35 -41.18
N GLN A 58 6.61 18.57 -41.01
CA GLN A 58 5.93 19.80 -41.46
C GLN A 58 5.82 19.90 -42.98
N GLN A 59 6.72 19.23 -43.70
CA GLN A 59 6.70 19.15 -45.16
C GLN A 59 5.90 17.94 -45.68
N GLU A 60 5.25 17.18 -44.79
CA GLU A 60 4.50 15.95 -45.10
C GLU A 60 5.28 14.95 -45.98
N SER A 61 6.60 14.89 -45.81
CA SER A 61 7.42 14.01 -46.64
C SER A 61 7.12 12.55 -46.33
N ALA A 62 7.02 11.71 -47.37
CA ALA A 62 6.76 10.28 -47.21
C ALA A 62 7.84 9.59 -46.35
N GLU A 63 9.09 10.06 -46.44
CA GLU A 63 10.21 9.60 -45.62
C GLU A 63 10.08 10.03 -44.15
N GLY A 64 9.64 11.26 -43.89
CA GLY A 64 9.36 11.75 -42.54
C GLY A 64 8.25 10.97 -41.85
N LEU A 65 7.18 10.67 -42.58
CA LEU A 65 6.06 9.85 -42.09
C LEU A 65 6.48 8.39 -41.83
N ALA A 66 7.26 7.78 -42.72
CA ALA A 66 7.78 6.42 -42.52
C ALA A 66 8.68 6.33 -41.29
N ASN A 67 9.59 7.30 -41.12
CA ASN A 67 10.49 7.36 -39.95
C ASN A 67 9.71 7.58 -38.65
N LEU A 68 8.70 8.46 -38.65
CA LEU A 68 7.82 8.64 -37.49
C LEU A 68 7.07 7.35 -37.13
N GLN A 69 6.54 6.63 -38.14
CA GLN A 69 5.84 5.37 -37.90
C GLN A 69 6.76 4.30 -37.29
N VAL A 70 8.02 4.23 -37.73
CA VAL A 70 9.04 3.36 -37.11
C VAL A 70 9.28 3.76 -35.66
N LEU A 71 9.47 5.05 -35.36
CA LEU A 71 9.68 5.52 -33.98
C LEU A 71 8.48 5.24 -33.07
N LEU A 72 7.26 5.50 -33.54
CA LEU A 72 6.04 5.19 -32.79
C LEU A 72 5.89 3.69 -32.55
N SER A 73 6.23 2.85 -33.53
CA SER A 73 6.19 1.39 -33.38
C SER A 73 7.21 0.86 -32.36
N GLN A 74 8.31 1.58 -32.13
CA GLN A 74 9.31 1.26 -31.10
C GLN A 74 8.94 1.84 -29.73
N MET A 75 8.31 3.02 -29.70
CA MET A 75 7.87 3.70 -28.48
C MET A 75 6.63 3.05 -27.84
N ALA A 76 5.66 2.61 -28.65
CA ALA A 76 4.42 2.03 -28.13
C ALA A 76 4.65 0.81 -27.20
N PRO A 77 5.49 -0.18 -27.55
CA PRO A 77 5.83 -1.28 -26.64
C PRO A 77 6.51 -0.84 -25.34
N LEU A 78 7.22 0.30 -25.32
CA LEU A 78 7.83 0.84 -24.10
C LEU A 78 6.78 1.50 -23.20
N ALA A 79 5.87 2.27 -23.79
CA ALA A 79 4.74 2.84 -23.08
C ALA A 79 3.85 1.74 -22.48
N ASP A 80 3.53 0.70 -23.24
CA ASP A 80 2.75 -0.45 -22.76
C ASP A 80 3.45 -1.17 -21.61
N LYS A 81 4.77 -1.38 -21.70
CA LYS A 81 5.56 -1.97 -20.60
C LYS A 81 5.54 -1.10 -19.35
N LEU A 82 5.65 0.23 -19.50
CA LEU A 82 5.58 1.17 -18.38
C LEU A 82 4.20 1.13 -17.72
N VAL A 83 3.13 1.15 -18.52
CA VAL A 83 1.74 1.08 -18.03
C VAL A 83 1.50 -0.24 -17.31
N LEU A 84 1.89 -1.39 -17.90
CA LEU A 84 1.77 -2.71 -17.27
C LEU A 84 2.58 -2.78 -15.97
N PHE A 85 3.79 -2.23 -15.96
CA PHE A 85 4.61 -2.20 -14.75
C PHE A 85 3.95 -1.37 -13.63
N ALA A 86 3.54 -0.14 -13.95
CA ALA A 86 3.00 0.81 -12.97
C ALA A 86 1.59 0.44 -12.48
N LEU A 87 0.72 -0.05 -13.38
CA LEU A 87 -0.68 -0.34 -13.05
C LEU A 87 -0.93 -1.79 -12.62
N PHE A 88 -0.05 -2.74 -12.99
CA PHE A 88 -0.25 -4.15 -12.67
C PHE A 88 0.85 -4.71 -11.77
N VAL A 89 2.12 -4.63 -12.18
CA VAL A 89 3.24 -5.25 -11.42
C VAL A 89 3.41 -4.60 -10.06
N VAL A 90 3.42 -3.27 -10.00
CA VAL A 90 3.60 -2.53 -8.74
C VAL A 90 2.45 -2.79 -7.75
N PRO A 91 1.16 -2.60 -8.10
CA PRO A 91 0.06 -2.86 -7.19
C PRO A 91 -0.03 -4.32 -6.76
N THR A 92 0.19 -5.27 -7.69
CA THR A 92 0.13 -6.71 -7.39
C THR A 92 1.22 -7.11 -6.39
N THR A 93 2.43 -6.59 -6.55
CA THR A 93 3.52 -6.90 -5.62
C THR A 93 3.25 -6.31 -4.24
N ILE A 94 2.75 -5.06 -4.18
CA ILE A 94 2.34 -4.43 -2.90
C ILE A 94 1.25 -5.25 -2.22
N PHE A 95 0.26 -5.74 -2.98
CA PHE A 95 -0.81 -6.60 -2.47
C PHE A 95 -0.26 -7.92 -1.92
N ILE A 96 0.62 -8.60 -2.64
CA ILE A 96 1.23 -9.87 -2.19
C ILE A 96 2.02 -9.65 -0.89
N LEU A 97 2.86 -8.61 -0.83
CA LEU A 97 3.61 -8.27 0.38
C LEU A 97 2.66 -7.95 1.55
N TRP A 98 1.59 -7.19 1.29
CA TRP A 98 0.58 -6.86 2.29
C TRP A 98 -0.12 -8.12 2.82
N VAL A 99 -0.61 -8.98 1.93
CA VAL A 99 -1.33 -10.19 2.29
C VAL A 99 -0.44 -11.17 3.04
N LEU A 100 0.82 -11.34 2.63
CA LEU A 100 1.80 -12.14 3.38
C LEU A 100 2.00 -11.58 4.80
N ASN A 101 2.27 -10.27 4.90
CA ASN A 101 2.48 -9.60 6.18
C ASN A 101 1.27 -9.75 7.12
N GLN A 102 0.06 -9.47 6.63
CA GLN A 102 -1.14 -9.58 7.44
C GLN A 102 -1.45 -11.03 7.81
N THR A 103 -1.28 -11.97 6.88
CA THR A 103 -1.52 -13.40 7.16
C THR A 103 -0.64 -13.90 8.30
N MET A 104 0.65 -13.59 8.27
CA MET A 104 1.59 -14.00 9.33
C MET A 104 1.24 -13.34 10.68
N ASN A 105 0.96 -12.03 10.65
CA ASN A 105 0.56 -11.28 11.85
C ASN A 105 -0.71 -11.85 12.49
N PHE A 106 -1.79 -12.00 11.72
CA PHE A 106 -3.06 -12.50 12.26
C PHE A 106 -3.02 -13.99 12.63
N SER A 107 -2.17 -14.79 12.00
CA SER A 107 -1.92 -16.18 12.43
C SER A 107 -1.29 -16.22 13.83
N LEU A 108 -0.35 -15.32 14.13
CA LEU A 108 0.25 -15.20 15.46
C LEU A 108 -0.74 -14.73 16.52
N ILE A 109 -1.61 -13.77 16.18
CA ILE A 109 -2.63 -13.25 17.09
C ILE A 109 -3.61 -14.37 17.48
N ASN A 110 -4.04 -15.17 16.49
CA ASN A 110 -5.02 -16.24 16.69
C ASN A 110 -4.39 -17.56 17.19
N LYS A 111 -3.10 -17.55 17.55
CA LYS A 111 -2.34 -18.71 18.08
C LYS A 111 -2.32 -19.92 17.13
N ASP A 112 -2.43 -19.68 15.83
CA ASP A 112 -2.39 -20.72 14.80
C ASP A 112 -0.93 -21.00 14.35
N LYS A 113 -0.75 -21.91 13.40
CA LYS A 113 0.53 -22.14 12.71
C LYS A 113 1.06 -20.82 12.16
N TRP A 114 2.36 -20.60 12.33
CA TRP A 114 3.10 -19.43 11.85
C TRP A 114 2.77 -19.03 10.40
N PHE A 115 2.64 -20.04 9.54
CA PHE A 115 2.24 -19.88 8.15
C PHE A 115 1.45 -21.10 7.68
N SER A 116 0.39 -20.84 6.91
CA SER A 116 -0.43 -21.87 6.27
C SER A 116 -0.87 -21.33 4.91
N LEU A 117 -0.59 -22.08 3.85
CA LEU A 117 -0.99 -21.71 2.49
C LEU A 117 -2.53 -21.56 2.39
N LYS A 118 -3.28 -22.41 3.10
CA LYS A 118 -4.74 -22.31 3.18
C LYS A 118 -5.16 -20.94 3.73
N HIS A 119 -4.50 -20.46 4.78
CA HIS A 119 -4.83 -19.16 5.37
C HIS A 119 -4.43 -18.00 4.49
N LEU A 120 -3.28 -18.09 3.82
CA LEU A 120 -2.86 -17.09 2.85
C LEU A 120 -3.92 -16.94 1.75
N LEU A 121 -4.37 -18.06 1.16
CA LEU A 121 -5.40 -18.05 0.12
C LEU A 121 -6.73 -17.47 0.62
N HIS A 122 -7.17 -17.85 1.82
CA HIS A 122 -8.39 -17.29 2.42
C HIS A 122 -8.25 -15.78 2.63
N PHE A 123 -7.13 -15.33 3.22
CA PHE A 123 -6.86 -13.92 3.44
C PHE A 123 -6.84 -13.16 2.11
N THR A 124 -6.16 -13.68 1.08
CA THR A 124 -6.15 -13.11 -0.27
C THR A 124 -7.57 -12.90 -0.81
N LEU A 125 -8.43 -13.92 -0.74
CA LEU A 125 -9.80 -13.85 -1.26
C LEU A 125 -10.63 -12.77 -0.55
N TYR A 126 -10.54 -12.68 0.78
CA TYR A 126 -11.31 -11.68 1.54
C TYR A 126 -10.73 -10.27 1.42
N THR A 127 -9.42 -10.13 1.24
CA THR A 127 -8.75 -8.82 1.17
C THR A 127 -8.77 -8.22 -0.24
N LEU A 128 -8.89 -9.04 -1.29
CA LEU A 128 -8.85 -8.57 -2.67
C LEU A 128 -9.90 -7.48 -2.99
N PRO A 129 -11.18 -7.59 -2.59
CA PRO A 129 -12.17 -6.53 -2.84
C PRO A 129 -11.80 -5.22 -2.14
N PHE A 130 -11.32 -5.28 -0.90
CA PHE A 130 -10.83 -4.10 -0.18
C PHE A 130 -9.64 -3.47 -0.88
N PHE A 131 -8.70 -4.29 -1.38
CA PHE A 131 -7.53 -3.80 -2.10
C PHE A 131 -7.90 -3.07 -3.39
N LEU A 132 -8.83 -3.61 -4.19
CA LEU A 132 -9.31 -2.93 -5.38
C LEU A 132 -9.98 -1.58 -5.04
N LEU A 133 -10.78 -1.53 -3.97
CA LEU A 133 -11.36 -0.28 -3.49
C LEU A 133 -10.30 0.71 -2.98
N PHE A 134 -9.24 0.23 -2.29
CA PHE A 134 -8.11 1.06 -1.88
C PHE A 134 -7.39 1.66 -3.09
N LEU A 135 -7.19 0.89 -4.16
CA LEU A 135 -6.59 1.41 -5.39
C LEU A 135 -7.47 2.45 -6.07
N LEU A 136 -8.78 2.22 -6.15
CA LEU A 136 -9.71 3.17 -6.78
C LEU A 136 -9.76 4.49 -6.01
N ILE A 137 -9.98 4.45 -4.69
CA ILE A 137 -10.06 5.64 -3.84
C ILE A 137 -8.68 6.32 -3.76
N GLY A 138 -7.62 5.53 -3.62
CA GLY A 138 -6.25 6.02 -3.60
C GLY A 138 -5.87 6.75 -4.88
N ASN A 139 -6.25 6.20 -6.05
CA ASN A 139 -6.02 6.87 -7.33
C ASN A 139 -6.76 8.21 -7.40
N GLN A 140 -8.02 8.28 -6.99
CA GLN A 140 -8.78 9.55 -6.96
C GLN A 140 -8.11 10.59 -6.04
N LEU A 141 -7.63 10.17 -4.87
CA LEU A 141 -6.89 11.05 -3.95
C LEU A 141 -5.58 11.55 -4.57
N LEU A 142 -4.83 10.67 -5.23
CA LEU A 142 -3.57 11.03 -5.90
C LEU A 142 -3.82 11.97 -7.09
N THR A 143 -4.86 11.74 -7.88
CA THR A 143 -5.25 12.63 -8.99
C THR A 143 -5.60 14.01 -8.46
N LEU A 144 -6.42 14.11 -7.41
CA LEU A 144 -6.75 15.39 -6.80
C LEU A 144 -5.49 16.10 -6.31
N LEU A 145 -4.60 15.39 -5.59
CA LEU A 145 -3.32 15.94 -5.12
C LEU A 145 -2.45 16.46 -6.25
N TYR A 146 -2.37 15.74 -7.37
CA TYR A 146 -1.58 16.12 -8.54
C TYR A 146 -2.17 17.35 -9.24
N GLU A 147 -3.46 17.35 -9.53
CA GLU A 147 -4.11 18.40 -10.33
C GLU A 147 -4.30 19.71 -9.55
N ARG A 148 -4.42 19.65 -8.22
CA ARG A 148 -4.89 20.77 -7.40
C ARG A 148 -4.01 21.04 -6.19
N LEU A 149 -2.73 20.71 -6.23
CA LEU A 149 -1.77 20.70 -5.11
C LEU A 149 -1.90 21.84 -4.07
N LEU A 150 -2.23 23.08 -4.48
CA LEU A 150 -2.45 24.23 -3.58
C LEU A 150 -3.91 24.45 -3.13
N ALA A 151 -4.90 23.94 -3.86
CA ALA A 151 -6.34 24.04 -3.55
C ALA A 151 -6.93 22.74 -2.93
N VAL A 152 -6.16 21.66 -2.89
CA VAL A 152 -6.60 20.29 -2.48
C VAL A 152 -7.03 20.22 -1.03
N MET A 153 -6.28 20.86 -0.13
CA MET A 153 -6.57 20.81 1.31
C MET A 153 -7.86 21.55 1.69
N ILE A 154 -8.60 22.10 0.73
CA ILE A 154 -9.88 22.79 0.96
C ILE A 154 -11.01 22.17 0.11
N SER A 155 -10.72 21.26 -0.82
CA SER A 155 -11.76 20.65 -1.65
C SER A 155 -12.57 19.61 -0.86
N TRP A 156 -13.89 19.75 -0.85
CA TRP A 156 -14.77 18.80 -0.16
C TRP A 156 -14.61 17.37 -0.71
N GLN A 157 -14.28 17.22 -2.01
CA GLN A 157 -14.05 15.93 -2.63
C GLN A 157 -12.88 15.18 -1.98
N PHE A 158 -11.78 15.87 -1.70
CA PHE A 158 -10.61 15.27 -1.04
C PHE A 158 -10.98 14.72 0.33
N TYR A 159 -11.70 15.49 1.14
CA TYR A 159 -12.15 15.05 2.46
C TYR A 159 -13.10 13.84 2.38
N VAL A 160 -14.03 13.83 1.42
CA VAL A 160 -14.94 12.68 1.22
C VAL A 160 -14.14 11.42 0.89
N TYR A 161 -13.22 11.48 -0.08
CA TYR A 161 -12.40 10.32 -0.43
C TYR A 161 -11.47 9.89 0.71
N PHE A 162 -10.93 10.84 1.48
CA PHE A 162 -10.10 10.54 2.63
C PHE A 162 -10.89 9.84 3.74
N ILE A 163 -12.09 10.34 4.07
CA ILE A 163 -12.99 9.71 5.05
C ILE A 163 -13.39 8.31 4.58
N LEU A 164 -13.75 8.15 3.30
CA LEU A 164 -14.07 6.84 2.73
C LEU A 164 -12.89 5.87 2.84
N LEU A 165 -11.66 6.35 2.60
CA LEU A 165 -10.46 5.54 2.76
C LEU A 165 -10.27 5.08 4.21
N VAL A 166 -10.42 5.98 5.19
CA VAL A 166 -10.33 5.66 6.62
C VAL A 166 -11.40 4.64 7.04
N LEU A 167 -12.64 4.83 6.60
CA LEU A 167 -13.74 3.90 6.87
C LEU A 167 -13.51 2.52 6.23
N LEU A 168 -12.96 2.49 5.03
CA LEU A 168 -12.62 1.25 4.33
C LEU A 168 -11.49 0.49 5.05
N PHE A 169 -10.48 1.21 5.54
CA PHE A 169 -9.42 0.65 6.36
C PHE A 169 -9.93 0.09 7.69
N TYR A 170 -10.85 0.80 8.36
CA TYR A 170 -11.54 0.32 9.55
C TYR A 170 -12.31 -0.98 9.26
N LEU A 171 -13.12 -0.98 8.20
CA LEU A 171 -13.92 -2.14 7.80
C LEU A 171 -13.01 -3.34 7.52
N ALA A 172 -11.96 -3.15 6.72
CA ALA A 172 -10.99 -4.20 6.41
C ALA A 172 -10.35 -4.79 7.68
N GLN A 173 -9.99 -3.96 8.66
CA GLN A 173 -9.38 -4.42 9.91
C GLN A 173 -10.35 -5.24 10.78
N VAL A 174 -11.63 -4.83 10.85
CA VAL A 174 -12.67 -5.61 11.54
C VAL A 174 -12.81 -6.98 10.88
N PHE A 175 -12.82 -7.03 9.54
CA PHE A 175 -12.88 -8.28 8.79
C PHE A 175 -11.69 -9.18 9.08
N TYR A 176 -10.46 -8.66 9.00
CA TYR A 176 -9.23 -9.44 9.24
C TYR A 176 -9.19 -10.08 10.63
N SER A 177 -9.83 -9.43 11.62
CA SER A 177 -9.93 -9.95 12.98
C SER A 177 -10.70 -11.28 13.07
N PHE A 178 -11.53 -11.62 12.08
CA PHE A 178 -12.34 -12.84 12.05
C PHE A 178 -11.87 -13.90 11.05
N VAL A 179 -11.04 -13.54 10.06
CA VAL A 179 -10.62 -14.43 8.95
C VAL A 179 -10.07 -15.78 9.43
N PHE A 180 -9.47 -15.83 10.60
CA PHE A 180 -8.84 -17.04 11.15
C PHE A 180 -9.66 -17.75 12.24
N LYS A 181 -10.78 -17.16 12.69
CA LYS A 181 -11.57 -17.67 13.83
C LYS A 181 -12.78 -18.50 13.39
N GLU A 182 -13.43 -18.16 12.28
CA GLU A 182 -14.57 -18.92 11.73
C GLU A 182 -14.41 -19.15 10.22
N GLN A 183 -14.64 -20.37 9.74
CA GLN A 183 -14.79 -20.70 8.30
C GLN A 183 -16.28 -20.68 7.90
N SER A 184 -17.03 -19.64 8.29
CA SER A 184 -18.46 -19.54 7.99
C SER A 184 -18.70 -18.74 6.70
N SER A 185 -19.60 -19.22 5.85
CA SER A 185 -20.11 -18.48 4.68
C SER A 185 -20.74 -17.12 5.04
N ASN A 186 -21.14 -16.92 6.29
CA ASN A 186 -21.73 -15.68 6.79
C ASN A 186 -20.71 -14.70 7.42
N LEU A 187 -19.41 -14.99 7.37
CA LEU A 187 -18.36 -14.17 7.99
C LEU A 187 -18.45 -12.70 7.53
N ILE A 188 -18.53 -12.46 6.22
CA ILE A 188 -18.64 -11.11 5.64
C ILE A 188 -19.82 -10.34 6.23
N LYS A 189 -21.00 -10.96 6.26
CA LYS A 189 -22.22 -10.34 6.77
C LYS A 189 -22.12 -10.05 8.27
N LYS A 190 -21.63 -11.01 9.07
CA LYS A 190 -21.47 -10.85 10.52
C LYS A 190 -20.45 -9.75 10.85
N SER A 191 -19.27 -9.78 10.20
CA SER A 191 -18.22 -8.78 10.39
C SER A 191 -18.70 -7.38 10.01
N PHE A 192 -19.45 -7.25 8.90
CA PHE A 192 -20.07 -5.99 8.52
C PHE A 192 -21.09 -5.50 9.56
N LEU A 193 -21.97 -6.37 10.03
CA LEU A 193 -22.97 -6.01 11.06
C LEU A 193 -22.30 -5.54 12.35
N ILE A 194 -21.22 -6.21 12.79
CA ILE A 194 -20.45 -5.79 13.96
C ILE A 194 -19.76 -4.45 13.72
N ALA A 195 -19.13 -4.27 12.56
CA ALA A 195 -18.46 -3.01 12.20
C ALA A 195 -19.44 -1.81 12.23
N VAL A 196 -20.69 -2.02 11.81
CA VAL A 196 -21.71 -0.96 11.82
C VAL A 196 -22.32 -0.77 13.21
N LYS A 197 -22.77 -1.84 13.86
CA LYS A 197 -23.46 -1.76 15.16
C LYS A 197 -22.56 -1.26 16.29
N GLU A 198 -21.31 -1.70 16.30
CA GLU A 198 -20.32 -1.32 17.30
C GLU A 198 -19.39 -0.20 16.82
N PHE A 199 -19.76 0.52 15.75
CA PHE A 199 -18.91 1.55 15.12
C PHE A 199 -18.39 2.55 16.14
N SER A 200 -19.27 3.17 16.93
CA SER A 200 -18.90 4.21 17.90
C SER A 200 -17.90 3.73 18.96
N ASN A 201 -17.94 2.43 19.30
CA ASN A 201 -17.07 1.83 20.30
C ASN A 201 -15.74 1.38 19.68
N LEU A 202 -15.81 0.59 18.61
CA LEU A 202 -14.64 0.03 17.94
C LEU A 202 -13.83 1.08 17.20
N PHE A 203 -14.46 2.08 16.58
CA PHE A 203 -13.76 3.11 15.81
C PHE A 203 -12.84 3.95 16.70
N VAL A 204 -13.25 4.26 17.94
CA VAL A 204 -12.39 4.96 18.91
C VAL A 204 -11.12 4.17 19.20
N TYR A 205 -11.21 2.85 19.35
CA TYR A 205 -10.04 1.98 19.51
C TYR A 205 -9.20 1.83 18.24
N TYR A 206 -9.80 2.08 17.07
CA TYR A 206 -9.12 2.04 15.78
C TYR A 206 -8.30 3.31 15.49
N LEU A 207 -8.71 4.47 16.02
CA LEU A 207 -8.04 5.76 15.76
C LEU A 207 -6.54 5.77 16.15
N PRO A 208 -6.12 5.24 17.32
CA PRO A 208 -4.69 5.14 17.63
C PRO A 208 -3.92 4.21 16.68
N TYR A 209 -4.57 3.14 16.20
CA TYR A 209 -3.95 2.22 15.25
C TYR A 209 -3.66 2.91 13.91
N ILE A 210 -4.63 3.63 13.34
CA ILE A 210 -4.43 4.34 12.07
C ILE A 210 -3.47 5.53 12.23
N GLY A 211 -3.51 6.24 13.35
CA GLY A 211 -2.54 7.31 13.67
C GLY A 211 -1.11 6.77 13.76
N THR A 212 -0.92 5.61 14.40
CA THR A 212 0.38 4.93 14.43
C THR A 212 0.84 4.52 13.04
N TRP A 213 -0.07 4.01 12.20
CA TRP A 213 0.21 3.64 10.82
C TRP A 213 0.69 4.84 10.00
N PHE A 214 0.05 6.00 10.17
CA PHE A 214 0.42 7.26 9.52
C PHE A 214 1.82 7.73 9.95
N ILE A 215 2.15 7.62 11.24
CA ILE A 215 3.49 7.95 11.74
C ILE A 215 4.54 7.02 11.14
N VAL A 216 4.29 5.70 11.12
CA VAL A 216 5.18 4.73 10.46
C VAL A 216 5.40 5.11 9.00
N PHE A 217 4.33 5.44 8.28
CA PHE A 217 4.41 5.85 6.88
C PHE A 217 5.26 7.12 6.67
N ILE A 218 5.09 8.15 7.50
CA ILE A 218 5.92 9.37 7.44
C ILE A 218 7.39 9.04 7.71
N LEU A 219 7.67 8.22 8.73
CA LEU A 219 9.03 7.80 9.05
C LEU A 219 9.67 7.03 7.88
N LEU A 220 8.91 6.16 7.22
CA LEU A 220 9.37 5.43 6.02
C LEU A 220 9.71 6.34 4.86
N ILE A 221 8.84 7.31 4.53
CA ILE A 221 9.13 8.31 3.51
C ILE A 221 10.37 9.11 3.89
N SER A 222 10.49 9.48 5.15
CA SER A 222 11.65 10.25 5.64
C SER A 222 12.94 9.44 5.51
N THR A 223 12.94 8.16 5.89
CA THR A 223 14.08 7.23 5.69
C THR A 223 14.45 7.14 4.21
N PHE A 224 13.46 7.01 3.34
CA PHE A 224 13.67 6.97 1.89
C PHE A 224 14.33 8.25 1.36
N LEU A 225 13.80 9.42 1.73
CA LEU A 225 14.34 10.71 1.30
C LEU A 225 15.79 10.90 1.78
N LYS A 226 16.06 10.60 3.05
CA LYS A 226 17.41 10.70 3.64
C LYS A 226 18.40 9.72 3.02
N TYR A 227 17.97 8.49 2.73
CA TYR A 227 18.78 7.53 1.98
C TYR A 227 19.16 8.07 0.60
N THR A 228 18.19 8.63 -0.14
CA THR A 228 18.47 9.22 -1.46
C THR A 228 19.38 10.44 -1.41
N ALA A 229 19.31 11.22 -0.31
CA ALA A 229 20.18 12.36 -0.07
C ALA A 229 21.59 11.97 0.45
N LYS A 230 21.88 10.67 0.63
CA LYS A 230 23.13 10.14 1.21
C LYS A 230 23.43 10.68 2.62
N ASP A 231 22.38 11.05 3.37
CA ASP A 231 22.46 11.56 4.73
C ASP A 231 22.29 10.42 5.75
N TYR A 232 23.38 9.68 5.97
CA TYR A 232 23.37 8.45 6.77
C TYR A 232 23.19 8.68 8.27
N VAL A 233 23.60 9.84 8.80
CA VAL A 233 23.43 10.19 10.22
C VAL A 233 21.95 10.40 10.52
N SER A 234 21.24 11.18 9.70
CA SER A 234 19.79 11.35 9.83
C SER A 234 19.03 10.04 9.62
N LEU A 235 19.53 9.15 8.76
CA LEU A 235 18.93 7.84 8.54
C LEU A 235 18.93 6.98 9.81
N LEU A 236 20.05 6.95 10.54
CA LEU A 236 20.12 6.24 11.83
C LEU A 236 19.15 6.84 12.85
N LEU A 237 19.04 8.17 12.92
CA LEU A 237 18.13 8.85 13.85
C LEU A 237 16.65 8.57 13.57
N ILE A 238 16.25 8.38 12.31
CA ILE A 238 14.87 8.04 11.92
C ILE A 238 14.57 6.54 12.13
N SER A 239 15.60 5.69 12.12
CA SER A 239 15.42 4.23 12.27
C SER A 239 14.97 3.83 13.68
N ILE A 240 15.42 4.53 14.72
CA ILE A 240 15.02 4.29 16.11
C ILE A 240 13.52 4.52 16.34
N PRO A 241 12.93 5.69 16.01
CA PRO A 241 11.50 5.91 16.13
C PRO A 241 10.71 4.97 15.21
N LEU A 242 11.22 4.62 14.02
CA LEU A 242 10.54 3.67 13.15
C LEU A 242 10.35 2.31 13.85
N ILE A 243 11.40 1.75 14.45
CA ILE A 243 11.31 0.49 15.21
C ILE A 243 10.30 0.62 16.36
N PHE A 244 10.35 1.71 17.11
CA PHE A 244 9.40 1.96 18.20
C PHE A 244 7.95 1.99 17.70
N PHE A 245 7.67 2.72 16.63
CA PHE A 245 6.32 2.83 16.08
C PHE A 245 5.84 1.54 15.42
N LEU A 246 6.72 0.69 14.89
CA LEU A 246 6.36 -0.67 14.45
C LEU A 246 5.92 -1.55 15.64
N LEU A 247 6.59 -1.44 16.79
CA LEU A 247 6.18 -2.15 18.00
C LEU A 247 4.82 -1.67 18.52
N VAL A 248 4.61 -0.34 18.54
CA VAL A 248 3.33 0.27 18.91
C VAL A 248 2.22 -0.19 17.95
N LEU A 249 2.52 -0.27 16.65
CA LEU A 249 1.58 -0.73 15.63
C LEU A 249 1.16 -2.18 15.85
N SER A 250 2.13 -3.06 16.09
CA SER A 250 1.90 -4.46 16.43
C SER A 250 1.05 -4.61 17.70
N TRP A 251 1.33 -3.83 18.74
CA TRP A 251 0.55 -3.85 19.98
C TRP A 251 -0.91 -3.42 19.75
N PHE A 252 -1.14 -2.31 19.04
CA PHE A 252 -2.49 -1.85 18.71
C PHE A 252 -3.24 -2.83 17.81
N ARG A 253 -2.54 -3.53 16.91
CA ARG A 253 -3.15 -4.58 16.07
C ARG A 253 -3.75 -5.70 16.92
N ILE A 254 -3.00 -6.18 17.91
CA ILE A 254 -3.47 -7.21 18.86
C ILE A 254 -4.63 -6.66 19.69
N PHE A 255 -4.47 -5.46 20.26
CA PHE A 255 -5.47 -4.81 21.09
C PHE A 255 -6.81 -4.68 20.36
N PHE A 256 -6.79 -4.11 19.14
CA PHE A 256 -7.97 -3.93 18.33
C PHE A 256 -8.61 -5.27 17.95
N THR A 257 -7.80 -6.24 17.51
CA THR A 257 -8.30 -7.58 17.15
C THR A 257 -9.03 -8.25 18.31
N GLN A 258 -8.48 -8.18 19.54
CA GLN A 258 -9.16 -8.74 20.71
C GLN A 258 -10.45 -8.01 21.03
N LYS A 259 -10.46 -6.67 20.97
CA LYS A 259 -11.67 -5.86 21.20
C LYS A 259 -12.78 -6.19 20.19
N VAL A 260 -12.44 -6.37 18.93
CA VAL A 260 -13.37 -6.81 17.89
C VAL A 260 -13.90 -8.21 18.19
N GLN A 261 -13.02 -9.13 18.60
CA GLN A 261 -13.38 -10.51 18.91
C GLN A 261 -14.19 -10.69 20.20
N GLU A 262 -14.16 -9.73 21.14
CA GLU A 262 -15.02 -9.70 22.34
C GLU A 262 -16.48 -9.34 22.00
N LYS A 263 -16.72 -8.72 20.83
CA LYS A 263 -18.03 -8.26 20.37
C LYS A 263 -18.74 -9.27 19.46
N PHE A 264 -18.06 -10.36 19.17
CA PHE A 264 -18.55 -11.46 18.34
C PHE A 264 -19.03 -12.59 19.24
#